data_AF-A0A7Y1M8B9-F1
#
_entry.id   AF-A0A7Y1M8B9-F1
#
_cell.length_a   1.000
_cell.length_b   1.000
_cell.length_c   1.000
_cell.angle_alpha   90.00
_cell.angle_beta   90.00
_cell.angle_gamma   90.00
#
_symmetry.space_group_name_H-M   'P 1'
#
loop_
_entity.id
_entity.type
_entity.pdbx_description
1 polymer ?
#
loop_
_entity_poly.entity_id
_entity_poly.type
_entity_poly.pdbx_seq_one_letter_code
_entity_poly.pdbx_strand_id
1 'polypeptide(L)'
;MARQEINIGVAPTGAGGDTTRSGAVKINAMTQELYARTNLLGSAANLDASALVLKNPSGVSTPVAPGASGYDSPGNGQGGGFYQVGEGPSSSGVSYAGMIRIPYNATYEAQLYFPMGFSSNRMLFRCALGNAGTFGAAQEVYHTGNTTRGSGGALSAASPIARIANVSQSERRDLQEQSFEPAGEWGVANDEARGITVERISLGEYKLSGSLGLALEGWRTHDPSSPDGGRMLGLTESHQDEDGTVVVRLFKQRWTLTEDGDMVPGRGAPIDVPLNSWIDVRLEMPRVDMQPPTTTAEK
;
A
#
# COMPACT_ATOMS: atom_id res chain seq x y z
N MET A 1 36.62 -3.72 -45.68
CA MET A 1 37.03 -3.28 -47.03
C MET A 1 35.95 -2.35 -47.57
N ALA A 2 36.23 -1.54 -48.59
CA ALA A 2 35.15 -0.82 -49.28
C ALA A 2 34.27 -1.82 -50.05
N ARG A 3 32.96 -1.54 -50.14
CA ARG A 3 32.01 -2.36 -50.91
C ARG A 3 32.53 -2.54 -52.34
N GLN A 4 32.59 -3.78 -52.81
CA GLN A 4 32.90 -4.09 -54.20
C GLN A 4 31.60 -4.19 -55.00
N GLU A 5 31.65 -3.89 -56.30
CA GLU A 5 30.50 -4.03 -57.20
C GLU A 5 30.93 -4.78 -58.46
N ILE A 6 30.05 -5.65 -58.95
CA ILE A 6 30.24 -6.39 -60.19
C ILE A 6 30.04 -5.43 -61.35
N ASN A 7 31.05 -5.30 -62.21
CA ASN A 7 30.92 -4.52 -63.43
C ASN A 7 30.25 -5.40 -64.49
N ILE A 8 29.05 -5.03 -64.92
CA ILE A 8 28.27 -5.77 -65.92
C ILE A 8 28.61 -5.39 -67.37
N GLY A 9 29.52 -4.42 -67.57
CA GLY A 9 29.93 -3.96 -68.90
C GLY A 9 28.87 -3.08 -69.59
N VAL A 10 29.07 -2.80 -70.88
CA VAL A 10 28.16 -1.97 -71.68
C VAL A 10 27.12 -2.85 -72.38
N ALA A 11 25.84 -2.52 -72.21
CA ALA A 11 24.74 -3.21 -72.88
C ALA A 11 24.80 -3.04 -74.42
N PRO A 12 24.32 -4.01 -75.23
CA PRO A 12 23.68 -5.26 -74.84
C PRO A 12 24.66 -6.43 -74.67
N THR A 13 25.93 -6.26 -75.04
CA THR A 13 26.90 -7.36 -75.15
C THR A 13 27.63 -7.66 -73.84
N GLY A 14 27.60 -6.73 -72.87
CA GLY A 14 28.39 -6.84 -71.63
C GLY A 14 29.90 -6.64 -71.85
N ALA A 15 30.29 -6.11 -73.02
CA ALA A 15 31.70 -5.87 -73.35
C ALA A 15 32.35 -4.92 -72.33
N GLY A 16 33.57 -5.26 -71.89
CA GLY A 16 34.29 -4.54 -70.84
C GLY A 16 33.84 -4.83 -69.41
N GLY A 17 32.92 -5.78 -69.21
CA GLY A 17 32.49 -6.25 -67.89
C GLY A 17 33.47 -7.20 -67.22
N ASP A 18 33.18 -7.56 -65.98
CA ASP A 18 33.89 -8.58 -65.23
C ASP A 18 33.76 -9.94 -65.92
N THR A 19 34.86 -10.71 -65.90
CA THR A 19 34.81 -12.13 -66.21
C THR A 19 34.03 -12.88 -65.13
N THR A 20 33.56 -14.10 -65.44
CA THR A 20 32.94 -14.99 -64.45
C THR A 20 33.84 -15.17 -63.21
N ARG A 21 35.16 -15.25 -63.42
CA ARG A 21 36.14 -15.35 -62.34
C ARG A 21 36.25 -14.07 -61.51
N SER A 22 36.40 -12.90 -62.13
CA SER A 22 36.55 -11.64 -61.39
C SER A 22 35.27 -11.24 -60.66
N GLY A 23 34.09 -11.51 -61.25
CA GLY A 23 32.80 -11.38 -60.56
C GLY A 23 32.68 -12.30 -59.34
N ALA A 24 33.06 -13.58 -59.47
CA ALA A 24 33.03 -14.53 -58.36
C ALA A 24 33.96 -14.14 -57.19
N VAL A 25 35.14 -13.57 -57.50
CA VAL A 25 36.05 -13.04 -56.46
C VAL A 25 35.41 -11.89 -55.69
N LYS A 26 34.73 -10.96 -56.38
CA LYS A 26 34.00 -9.86 -55.73
C LYS A 26 32.85 -10.35 -54.86
N ILE A 27 32.11 -11.37 -55.32
CA ILE A 27 31.06 -12.02 -54.53
C ILE A 27 31.64 -12.60 -53.24
N ASN A 28 32.72 -13.38 -53.33
CA ASN A 28 33.37 -13.95 -52.15
C ASN A 28 33.83 -12.87 -51.17
N ALA A 29 34.41 -11.77 -51.68
CA ALA A 29 34.85 -10.64 -50.85
C ALA A 29 33.68 -9.92 -50.15
N MET A 30 32.57 -9.67 -50.86
CA MET A 30 31.36 -9.07 -50.27
C MET A 30 30.72 -9.99 -49.22
N THR A 31 30.62 -11.28 -49.50
CA THR A 31 30.07 -12.26 -48.55
C THR A 31 30.96 -12.38 -47.31
N GLN A 32 32.29 -12.38 -47.48
CA GLN A 32 33.22 -12.37 -46.37
C GLN A 32 33.11 -11.09 -45.53
N GLU A 33 32.88 -9.93 -46.15
CA GLU A 33 32.61 -8.69 -45.43
C GLU A 33 31.33 -8.78 -44.58
N LEU A 34 30.25 -9.36 -45.11
CA LEU A 34 29.01 -9.57 -44.36
C LEU A 34 29.23 -10.49 -43.16
N TYR A 35 29.89 -11.64 -43.35
CA TYR A 35 30.22 -12.53 -42.24
C TYR A 35 31.12 -11.87 -41.20
N ALA A 36 32.11 -11.08 -41.64
CA ALA A 36 32.97 -10.32 -40.72
C ALA A 36 32.16 -9.30 -39.92
N ARG A 37 31.24 -8.56 -40.55
CA ARG A 37 30.32 -7.63 -39.86
C ARG A 37 29.43 -8.37 -38.87
N THR A 38 28.79 -9.47 -39.26
CA THR A 38 27.94 -10.29 -38.38
C THR A 38 28.73 -10.87 -37.20
N ASN A 39 29.99 -11.25 -37.39
CA ASN A 39 30.87 -11.71 -36.31
C ASN A 39 31.33 -10.58 -35.38
N LEU A 40 31.34 -9.33 -35.85
CA LEU A 40 31.59 -8.14 -35.03
C LEU A 40 30.33 -7.66 -34.29
N LEU A 41 29.13 -8.06 -34.75
CA LEU A 41 27.90 -7.82 -34.01
C LEU A 41 27.92 -8.67 -32.73
N GLY A 42 27.89 -7.99 -31.58
CA GLY A 42 27.77 -8.66 -30.29
C GLY A 42 26.42 -9.37 -30.15
N SER A 43 26.30 -10.26 -29.16
CA SER A 43 25.10 -11.07 -28.91
C SER A 43 23.79 -10.25 -28.85
N ALA A 44 23.86 -8.99 -28.42
CA ALA A 44 22.71 -8.07 -28.38
C ALA A 44 22.13 -7.70 -29.76
N ALA A 45 22.97 -7.63 -30.80
CA ALA A 45 22.53 -7.27 -32.15
C ALA A 45 21.96 -8.47 -32.94
N ASN A 46 22.17 -9.68 -32.44
CA ASN A 46 21.65 -10.94 -33.01
C ASN A 46 20.52 -11.56 -32.17
N LEU A 47 20.16 -10.93 -31.05
CA LEU A 47 19.03 -11.35 -30.23
C LEU A 47 17.73 -10.91 -30.91
N ASP A 48 16.78 -11.84 -31.04
CA ASP A 48 15.41 -11.51 -31.43
C ASP A 48 14.83 -10.50 -30.41
N ALA A 49 14.05 -9.51 -30.84
CA ALA A 49 13.39 -8.58 -29.91
C ALA A 49 12.39 -9.31 -28.99
N SER A 50 11.89 -10.47 -29.43
CA SER A 50 11.12 -11.41 -28.60
C SER A 50 11.98 -12.15 -27.55
N ALA A 51 13.31 -12.10 -27.69
CA ALA A 51 14.30 -12.73 -26.83
C ALA A 51 14.84 -11.82 -25.73
N LEU A 52 14.13 -10.75 -25.34
CA LEU A 52 14.18 -10.27 -23.94
C LEU A 52 13.55 -11.32 -22.99
N VAL A 53 13.86 -12.59 -23.22
CA VAL A 53 13.71 -13.67 -22.27
C VAL A 53 14.89 -13.50 -21.34
N LEU A 54 14.63 -12.77 -20.24
CA LEU A 54 15.46 -12.85 -19.04
C LEU A 54 15.74 -14.35 -18.81
N LYS A 55 17.02 -14.74 -18.72
CA LYS A 55 17.46 -16.14 -18.55
C LYS A 55 16.78 -16.88 -17.39
N ASN A 56 16.06 -16.15 -16.53
CA ASN A 56 15.17 -16.66 -15.51
C ASN A 56 13.80 -15.97 -15.65
N PRO A 57 12.68 -16.72 -15.57
CA PRO A 57 11.35 -16.11 -15.56
C PRO A 57 11.25 -15.17 -14.37
N SER A 58 10.95 -13.89 -14.64
CA SER A 58 10.98 -12.79 -13.68
C SER A 58 9.70 -11.95 -13.71
N GLY A 59 8.63 -12.48 -14.33
CA GLY A 59 7.32 -11.84 -14.44
C GLY A 59 7.27 -10.57 -15.29
N VAL A 60 8.42 -10.14 -15.82
CA VAL A 60 8.51 -9.02 -16.75
C VAL A 60 7.91 -9.46 -18.08
N SER A 61 6.96 -8.69 -18.60
CA SER A 61 6.27 -8.92 -19.88
C SER A 61 5.35 -10.15 -19.92
N THR A 62 4.91 -10.67 -18.76
CA THR A 62 3.91 -11.75 -18.70
C THR A 62 2.59 -11.24 -18.10
N PRO A 63 1.42 -11.73 -18.54
CA PRO A 63 0.12 -11.35 -17.95
C PRO A 63 -0.06 -11.95 -16.55
N VAL A 64 0.68 -13.00 -16.23
CA VAL A 64 0.70 -13.66 -14.92
C VAL A 64 2.15 -13.86 -14.51
N ALA A 65 2.51 -13.42 -13.31
CA ALA A 65 3.87 -13.59 -12.79
C ALA A 65 4.17 -15.09 -12.55
N PRO A 66 5.39 -15.57 -12.78
CA PRO A 66 5.77 -16.94 -12.46
C PRO A 66 5.73 -17.20 -10.95
N GLY A 67 5.53 -18.46 -10.55
CA GLY A 67 5.61 -18.86 -9.15
C GLY A 67 6.98 -18.58 -8.55
N ALA A 68 7.01 -18.03 -7.34
CA ALA A 68 8.22 -17.88 -6.56
C ALA A 68 8.73 -19.26 -6.09
N SER A 69 10.02 -19.55 -6.28
CA SER A 69 10.67 -20.79 -5.84
C SER A 69 11.78 -20.52 -4.84
N GLY A 70 11.73 -21.24 -3.70
CA GLY A 70 12.63 -21.07 -2.56
C GLY A 70 12.89 -19.62 -2.16
N TYR A 71 11.82 -18.81 -2.20
CA TYR A 71 11.81 -17.40 -1.80
C TYR A 71 11.91 -17.23 -0.28
N ASP A 72 11.89 -18.30 0.50
CA ASP A 72 12.22 -18.24 1.93
C ASP A 72 13.72 -18.45 2.20
N SER A 73 14.54 -18.61 1.16
CA SER A 73 15.97 -18.84 1.27
C SER A 73 16.74 -17.83 0.40
N PRO A 74 17.34 -16.79 1.03
CA PRO A 74 18.19 -15.83 0.32
C PRO A 74 19.27 -16.54 -0.50
N GLY A 75 19.51 -16.07 -1.73
CA GLY A 75 20.51 -16.66 -2.62
C GLY A 75 20.13 -17.96 -3.30
N ASN A 76 18.89 -18.43 -3.13
CA ASN A 76 18.37 -19.51 -3.96
C ASN A 76 18.45 -19.12 -5.46
N GLY A 77 18.65 -20.11 -6.35
CA GLY A 77 19.00 -19.92 -7.76
C GLY A 77 17.99 -19.17 -8.63
N GLN A 78 16.80 -18.83 -8.11
CA GLN A 78 15.88 -17.93 -8.79
C GLN A 78 16.31 -16.47 -8.58
N GLY A 79 16.54 -15.76 -9.69
CA GLY A 79 17.03 -14.38 -9.69
C GLY A 79 15.99 -13.35 -9.21
N GLY A 80 16.36 -12.08 -9.26
CA GLY A 80 15.44 -10.97 -8.97
C GLY A 80 14.35 -10.81 -10.02
N GLY A 81 13.18 -10.34 -9.60
CA GLY A 81 12.02 -10.22 -10.49
C GLY A 81 10.69 -10.08 -9.77
N PHE A 82 9.61 -10.09 -10.57
CA PHE A 82 8.23 -10.14 -10.16
C PHE A 82 7.75 -11.60 -10.14
N TYR A 83 7.17 -12.00 -9.03
CA TYR A 83 6.71 -13.36 -8.80
C TYR A 83 5.33 -13.37 -8.15
N GLN A 84 4.63 -14.49 -8.25
CA GLN A 84 3.46 -14.76 -7.43
C GLN A 84 3.81 -15.74 -6.31
N VAL A 85 3.22 -15.51 -5.15
CA VAL A 85 3.27 -16.37 -3.97
C VAL A 85 1.90 -17.01 -3.83
N GLY A 86 1.86 -18.33 -3.97
CA GLY A 86 0.63 -19.12 -3.84
C GLY A 86 0.26 -19.40 -2.38
N GLU A 87 -0.60 -20.38 -2.20
CA GLU A 87 -0.91 -20.95 -0.89
C GLU A 87 0.23 -21.85 -0.41
N GLY A 88 0.54 -21.77 0.88
CA GLY A 88 1.50 -22.67 1.51
C GLY A 88 2.23 -22.05 2.69
N PRO A 89 2.93 -22.87 3.47
CA PRO A 89 3.73 -22.38 4.59
C PRO A 89 4.89 -21.53 4.04
N SER A 90 4.93 -20.25 4.41
CA SER A 90 6.06 -19.37 4.18
C SER A 90 6.57 -18.79 5.49
N SER A 91 7.89 -18.61 5.59
CA SER A 91 8.49 -17.91 6.74
C SER A 91 8.11 -16.43 6.80
N SER A 92 7.54 -15.87 5.73
CA SER A 92 6.99 -14.52 5.71
C SER A 92 5.63 -14.42 6.40
N GLY A 93 4.92 -15.54 6.55
CA GLY A 93 3.50 -15.55 6.93
C GLY A 93 2.56 -14.98 5.87
N VAL A 94 3.05 -14.68 4.66
CA VAL A 94 2.26 -14.14 3.56
C VAL A 94 1.86 -15.26 2.60
N SER A 95 0.60 -15.26 2.19
CA SER A 95 0.05 -16.14 1.16
C SER A 95 -0.77 -15.32 0.17
N TYR A 96 -0.95 -15.84 -1.05
CA TYR A 96 -1.74 -15.19 -2.10
C TYR A 96 -1.31 -13.74 -2.37
N ALA A 97 -0.05 -13.56 -2.79
CA ALA A 97 0.54 -12.23 -2.96
C ALA A 97 1.32 -12.09 -4.28
N GLY A 98 1.31 -10.87 -4.83
CA GLY A 98 2.36 -10.44 -5.74
C GLY A 98 3.64 -10.15 -4.93
N MET A 99 4.80 -10.58 -5.43
CA MET A 99 6.08 -10.40 -4.75
C MET A 99 7.12 -9.81 -5.70
N ILE A 100 7.88 -8.83 -5.20
CA ILE A 100 9.09 -8.35 -5.84
C ILE A 100 10.28 -8.91 -5.07
N ARG A 101 11.14 -9.64 -5.78
CA ARG A 101 12.37 -10.23 -5.25
C ARG A 101 13.57 -9.37 -5.63
N ILE A 102 14.32 -8.92 -4.62
CA ILE A 102 15.42 -7.97 -4.79
C ILE A 102 16.70 -8.59 -4.17
N PRO A 103 17.38 -9.49 -4.88
CA PRO A 103 18.64 -10.07 -4.40
C PRO A 103 19.76 -9.02 -4.45
N TYR A 104 20.51 -8.90 -3.36
CA TYR A 104 21.76 -8.14 -3.33
C TYR A 104 22.94 -9.04 -3.68
N ASN A 105 22.98 -10.26 -3.12
CA ASN A 105 23.92 -11.32 -3.48
C ASN A 105 23.35 -12.70 -3.09
N ALA A 106 24.19 -13.75 -3.09
CA ALA A 106 23.81 -15.12 -2.75
C ALA A 106 23.39 -15.34 -1.28
N THR A 107 23.21 -14.28 -0.50
CA THR A 107 23.05 -14.38 0.95
C THR A 107 22.18 -13.26 1.52
N TYR A 108 22.17 -12.11 0.85
CA TYR A 108 21.34 -10.97 1.19
C TYR A 108 20.32 -10.71 0.09
N GLU A 109 19.08 -10.56 0.53
CA GLU A 109 17.94 -10.33 -0.34
C GLU A 109 16.89 -9.51 0.43
N ALA A 110 16.18 -8.66 -0.30
CA ALA A 110 14.97 -7.99 0.17
C ALA A 110 13.77 -8.48 -0.65
N GLN A 111 12.61 -8.47 0.00
CA GLN A 111 11.35 -8.87 -0.61
C GLN A 111 10.26 -7.90 -0.24
N LEU A 112 9.41 -7.64 -1.22
CA LEU A 112 8.25 -6.78 -1.09
C LEU A 112 7.01 -7.54 -1.53
N TYR A 113 5.96 -7.49 -0.73
CA TYR A 113 4.74 -8.26 -0.87
C TYR A 113 3.54 -7.34 -1.04
N PHE A 114 2.66 -7.73 -1.94
CA PHE A 114 1.34 -7.15 -2.17
C PHE A 114 0.31 -8.28 -2.02
N PRO A 115 -0.16 -8.57 -0.79
CA PRO A 115 -1.16 -9.60 -0.55
C PRO A 115 -2.50 -9.23 -1.17
N MET A 116 -3.16 -10.21 -1.78
CA MET A 116 -4.44 -10.06 -2.46
C MET A 116 -5.59 -10.60 -1.59
N GLY A 117 -6.81 -10.09 -1.80
CA GLY A 117 -8.02 -10.62 -1.15
C GLY A 117 -8.33 -10.08 0.25
N PHE A 118 -7.77 -8.93 0.64
CA PHE A 118 -8.04 -8.26 1.92
C PHE A 118 -9.01 -7.06 1.75
N SER A 119 -9.69 -6.66 2.82
CA SER A 119 -10.60 -5.49 2.85
C SER A 119 -9.88 -4.15 2.80
N SER A 120 -8.62 -4.13 3.21
CA SER A 120 -7.71 -3.01 3.06
C SER A 120 -6.50 -3.45 2.24
N ASN A 121 -5.95 -2.51 1.46
CA ASN A 121 -4.67 -2.73 0.81
C ASN A 121 -3.62 -3.00 1.89
N ARG A 122 -2.76 -3.99 1.66
CA ARG A 122 -1.63 -4.30 2.54
C ARG A 122 -0.36 -4.33 1.73
N MET A 123 0.72 -3.90 2.35
CA MET A 123 2.05 -3.94 1.76
C MET A 123 3.02 -4.37 2.86
N LEU A 124 3.80 -5.42 2.61
CA LEU A 124 4.76 -5.92 3.57
C LEU A 124 6.13 -5.99 2.93
N PHE A 125 7.17 -5.76 3.73
CA PHE A 125 8.54 -5.99 3.30
C PHE A 125 9.30 -6.82 4.31
N ARG A 126 10.35 -7.50 3.84
CA ARG A 126 11.35 -8.11 4.71
C ARG A 126 12.71 -8.10 4.04
N CYS A 127 13.74 -8.17 4.86
CA CYS A 127 15.11 -8.31 4.42
C CYS A 127 15.75 -9.51 5.13
N ALA A 128 16.78 -10.09 4.52
CA ALA A 128 17.67 -11.00 5.21
C ALA A 128 18.36 -10.25 6.37
N LEU A 129 18.23 -10.76 7.60
CA LEU A 129 18.78 -10.13 8.80
C LEU A 129 20.06 -10.87 9.25
N GLY A 130 21.08 -10.12 9.68
CA GLY A 130 22.30 -10.68 10.29
C GLY A 130 23.24 -11.39 9.33
N ASN A 131 24.17 -12.18 9.89
CA ASN A 131 25.19 -12.89 9.12
C ASN A 131 24.56 -14.09 8.41
N ALA A 132 24.24 -13.87 7.14
CA ALA A 132 24.09 -14.84 6.06
C ALA A 132 22.95 -15.87 6.09
N GLY A 133 21.85 -15.61 5.35
CA GLY A 133 20.97 -16.67 4.81
C GLY A 133 19.59 -16.86 5.45
N THR A 134 19.15 -15.95 6.32
CA THR A 134 17.85 -16.05 6.99
C THR A 134 17.04 -14.75 6.87
N PHE A 135 15.77 -14.85 6.50
CA PHE A 135 14.85 -13.71 6.50
C PHE A 135 14.36 -13.36 7.92
N GLY A 136 14.22 -12.07 8.18
CA GLY A 136 13.40 -11.59 9.29
C GLY A 136 11.91 -11.79 9.03
N ALA A 137 11.10 -11.58 10.07
CA ALA A 137 9.65 -11.52 9.95
C ALA A 137 9.23 -10.41 8.98
N ALA A 138 8.19 -10.66 8.18
CA ALA A 138 7.61 -9.62 7.32
C ALA A 138 7.03 -8.49 8.17
N GLN A 139 7.37 -7.26 7.80
CA GLN A 139 6.91 -6.04 8.45
C GLN A 139 5.90 -5.34 7.55
N GLU A 140 4.76 -4.96 8.13
CA GLU A 140 3.71 -4.25 7.41
C GLU A 140 4.02 -2.75 7.31
N VAL A 141 3.78 -2.19 6.13
CA VAL A 141 3.91 -0.76 5.87
C VAL A 141 2.64 -0.07 6.32
N TYR A 142 2.79 0.93 7.18
CA TYR A 142 1.70 1.80 7.57
C TYR A 142 1.44 2.87 6.50
N HIS A 143 0.19 3.01 6.10
CA HIS A 143 -0.32 3.97 5.12
C HIS A 143 -1.70 4.49 5.56
N THR A 144 -2.25 5.46 4.82
CA THR A 144 -3.54 6.11 5.15
C THR A 144 -4.75 5.18 5.15
N GLY A 145 -4.62 3.96 4.64
CA GLY A 145 -5.68 2.95 4.63
C GLY A 145 -5.64 1.99 5.81
N ASN A 146 -4.55 1.98 6.59
CA ASN A 146 -4.40 1.15 7.80
C ASN A 146 -3.89 1.95 9.01
N THR A 147 -3.92 3.29 8.94
CA THR A 147 -3.65 4.20 10.06
C THR A 147 -4.71 5.28 10.19
N THR A 148 -4.94 5.73 11.42
CA THR A 148 -5.75 6.91 11.73
C THR A 148 -4.87 7.97 12.38
N ARG A 149 -5.07 9.24 11.98
CA ARG A 149 -4.45 10.38 12.63
C ARG A 149 -5.36 10.94 13.73
N GLY A 150 -4.88 10.97 14.97
CA GLY A 150 -5.62 11.54 16.10
C GLY A 150 -5.60 13.08 16.12
N SER A 151 -6.41 13.69 16.98
CA SER A 151 -6.50 15.17 17.15
C SER A 151 -5.16 15.89 17.40
N GLY A 152 -4.23 15.24 18.13
CA GLY A 152 -2.86 15.72 18.39
C GLY A 152 -1.84 15.37 17.30
N GLY A 153 -2.24 14.78 16.18
CA GLY A 153 -1.38 14.49 15.04
C GLY A 153 -0.61 13.17 15.09
N ALA A 154 -0.73 12.38 16.16
CA ALA A 154 -0.17 11.03 16.26
C ALA A 154 -0.88 10.04 15.32
N LEU A 155 -0.13 9.10 14.73
CA LEU A 155 -0.65 8.00 13.93
C LEU A 155 -0.86 6.77 14.81
N SER A 156 -2.06 6.20 14.78
CA SER A 156 -2.39 4.89 15.37
C SER A 156 -2.84 3.92 14.29
N ALA A 157 -2.89 2.62 14.59
CA ALA A 157 -3.53 1.65 13.70
C ALA A 157 -4.96 2.11 13.34
N ALA A 158 -5.36 1.90 12.08
CA ALA A 158 -6.73 2.17 11.66
C ALA A 158 -7.68 1.35 12.52
N SER A 159 -8.72 2.01 12.97
CA SER A 159 -9.85 1.40 13.66
C SER A 159 -11.09 2.17 13.27
N PRO A 160 -12.28 1.58 13.37
CA PRO A 160 -13.51 2.32 13.17
C PRO A 160 -13.53 3.51 14.14
N ILE A 161 -13.42 4.72 13.61
CA ILE A 161 -13.30 5.94 14.41
C ILE A 161 -14.27 6.97 13.86
N ALA A 162 -15.07 7.50 14.78
CA ALA A 162 -15.92 8.66 14.58
C ALA A 162 -15.29 9.88 15.24
N ARG A 163 -15.35 11.03 14.58
CA ARG A 163 -15.03 12.31 15.20
C ARG A 163 -16.32 13.07 15.42
N ILE A 164 -16.56 13.51 16.66
CA ILE A 164 -17.67 14.39 16.99
C ILE A 164 -17.18 15.83 16.90
N ALA A 165 -17.75 16.60 15.99
CA ALA A 165 -17.47 18.02 15.80
C ALA A 165 -18.62 18.66 15.00
N ASN A 166 -18.82 19.97 15.15
CA ASN A 166 -19.75 20.67 14.27
C ASN A 166 -19.14 20.76 12.85
N VAL A 167 -19.61 19.89 11.95
CA VAL A 167 -19.01 19.71 10.62
C VAL A 167 -19.12 20.97 9.77
N SER A 168 -20.26 21.68 9.88
CA SER A 168 -20.55 22.87 9.06
C SER A 168 -19.79 24.13 9.49
N GLN A 169 -19.43 24.22 10.78
CA GLN A 169 -18.81 25.41 11.37
C GLN A 169 -17.39 25.16 11.88
N SER A 170 -16.82 23.98 11.65
CA SER A 170 -15.47 23.68 12.11
C SER A 170 -14.45 24.60 11.44
N GLU A 171 -13.51 25.11 12.25
CA GLU A 171 -12.39 25.93 11.76
C GLU A 171 -11.20 25.06 11.31
N ARG A 172 -11.27 23.74 11.53
CA ARG A 172 -10.22 22.78 11.21
C ARG A 172 -10.48 22.08 9.88
N ARG A 173 -9.63 22.37 8.89
CA ARG A 173 -9.68 21.75 7.56
C ARG A 173 -9.35 20.26 7.54
N ASP A 174 -8.68 19.77 8.57
CA ASP A 174 -8.26 18.38 8.70
C ASP A 174 -9.30 17.47 9.38
N LEU A 175 -10.49 18.01 9.67
CA LEU A 175 -11.61 17.23 10.19
C LEU A 175 -12.02 16.12 9.21
N GLN A 176 -12.13 16.44 7.90
CA GLN A 176 -12.49 15.52 6.81
C GLN A 176 -11.27 15.09 5.97
N GLU A 177 -10.06 15.15 6.53
CA GLU A 177 -8.88 14.68 5.82
C GLU A 177 -8.83 13.14 5.74
N GLN A 178 -8.15 12.64 4.70
CA GLN A 178 -7.91 11.20 4.47
C GLN A 178 -9.20 10.44 4.12
N SER A 179 -9.58 9.45 4.93
CA SER A 179 -10.74 8.58 4.71
C SER A 179 -11.98 9.03 5.49
N PHE A 180 -11.96 10.21 6.11
CA PHE A 180 -13.06 10.70 6.91
C PHE A 180 -14.13 11.38 6.06
N GLU A 181 -15.34 10.81 6.08
CA GLU A 181 -16.52 11.32 5.39
C GLU A 181 -17.57 11.82 6.39
N PRO A 182 -18.43 12.78 6.03
CA PRO A 182 -19.53 13.24 6.88
C PRO A 182 -20.47 12.10 7.31
N ALA A 183 -20.71 12.02 8.61
CA ALA A 183 -21.56 11.02 9.26
C ALA A 183 -22.66 11.73 10.08
N GLY A 184 -23.33 12.71 9.48
CA GLY A 184 -24.30 13.59 10.13
C GLY A 184 -23.79 15.03 10.32
N GLU A 185 -24.62 15.90 10.89
CA GLU A 185 -24.26 17.32 11.08
C GLU A 185 -23.15 17.52 12.12
N TRP A 186 -23.03 16.58 13.06
CA TRP A 186 -22.14 16.66 14.21
C TRP A 186 -21.03 15.62 14.22
N GLY A 187 -20.77 14.93 13.10
CA GLY A 187 -19.63 14.04 13.04
C GLY A 187 -19.16 13.62 11.67
N VAL A 188 -17.96 13.07 11.65
CA VAL A 188 -17.30 12.47 10.47
C VAL A 188 -16.77 11.10 10.87
N ALA A 189 -16.75 10.16 9.95
CA ALA A 189 -16.35 8.77 10.19
C ALA A 189 -15.35 8.32 9.14
N ASN A 190 -14.35 7.52 9.54
CA ASN A 190 -13.43 6.92 8.58
C ASN A 190 -14.10 5.77 7.80
N ASP A 191 -13.41 5.27 6.76
CA ASP A 191 -13.89 4.16 5.92
C ASP A 191 -14.31 2.91 6.71
N GLU A 192 -13.62 2.61 7.82
CA GLU A 192 -13.94 1.44 8.67
C GLU A 192 -15.20 1.65 9.53
N ALA A 193 -15.57 2.89 9.81
CA ALA A 193 -16.80 3.27 10.52
C ALA A 193 -17.89 3.76 9.57
N ARG A 194 -17.85 3.39 8.29
CA ARG A 194 -18.86 3.81 7.31
C ARG A 194 -20.25 3.29 7.70
N GLY A 195 -21.24 4.17 7.60
CA GLY A 195 -22.64 3.87 7.91
C GLY A 195 -23.10 4.29 9.30
N ILE A 196 -22.20 4.81 10.14
CA ILE A 196 -22.63 5.45 11.39
C ILE A 196 -23.27 6.82 11.15
N THR A 197 -24.05 7.29 12.11
CA THR A 197 -24.59 8.66 12.15
C THR A 197 -24.37 9.28 13.52
N VAL A 198 -23.97 10.54 13.55
CA VAL A 198 -23.68 11.35 14.75
C VAL A 198 -24.67 12.50 14.83
N GLU A 199 -25.48 12.49 15.88
CA GLU A 199 -26.54 13.47 16.13
C GLU A 199 -26.33 14.18 17.46
N ARG A 200 -26.60 15.48 17.52
CA ARG A 200 -26.61 16.24 18.78
C ARG A 200 -28.00 16.17 19.40
N ILE A 201 -28.09 15.56 20.58
CA ILE A 201 -29.35 15.39 21.32
C ILE A 201 -29.64 16.62 22.19
N SER A 202 -28.62 17.12 22.89
CA SER A 202 -28.73 18.33 23.70
C SER A 202 -27.36 18.99 23.86
N LEU A 203 -27.26 20.06 24.64
CA LEU A 203 -26.01 20.79 24.86
C LEU A 203 -24.93 19.85 25.41
N GLY A 204 -23.87 19.64 24.63
CA GLY A 204 -22.76 18.74 24.98
C GLY A 204 -23.12 17.26 25.01
N GLU A 205 -24.26 16.83 24.45
CA GLU A 205 -24.67 15.43 24.38
C GLU A 205 -24.91 14.98 22.94
N TYR A 206 -24.20 13.93 22.55
CA TYR A 206 -24.14 13.41 21.19
C TYR A 206 -24.47 11.92 21.17
N LYS A 207 -25.22 11.48 20.17
CA LYS A 207 -25.61 10.10 19.95
C LYS A 207 -24.98 9.58 18.66
N LEU A 208 -24.31 8.44 18.75
CA LEU A 208 -23.73 7.71 17.63
C LEU A 208 -24.53 6.43 17.43
N SER A 209 -25.08 6.26 16.23
CA SER A 209 -25.89 5.09 15.84
C SER A 209 -25.24 4.39 14.65
N GLY A 210 -25.46 3.08 14.50
CA GLY A 210 -24.90 2.27 13.40
C GLY A 210 -23.62 1.48 13.74
N SER A 211 -23.15 1.55 14.99
CA SER A 211 -22.05 0.74 15.53
C SER A 211 -22.54 -0.46 16.35
N LEU A 212 -21.66 -1.40 16.64
CA LEU A 212 -21.87 -2.47 17.64
C LEU A 212 -21.53 -2.02 19.08
N GLY A 213 -21.05 -0.78 19.25
CA GLY A 213 -20.72 -0.18 20.54
C GLY A 213 -19.34 0.48 20.54
N LEU A 214 -18.77 0.69 21.72
CA LEU A 214 -17.39 1.15 21.88
C LEU A 214 -16.40 0.03 21.60
N ALA A 215 -15.20 0.39 21.14
CA ALA A 215 -14.13 -0.57 20.90
C ALA A 215 -13.85 -1.45 22.13
N LEU A 216 -13.67 -2.76 21.89
CA LEU A 216 -13.39 -3.75 22.92
C LEU A 216 -11.95 -3.64 23.48
N GLU A 217 -11.03 -3.14 22.67
CA GLU A 217 -9.60 -3.06 22.99
C GLU A 217 -9.02 -1.65 22.78
N GLY A 218 -8.08 -1.25 23.64
CA GLY A 218 -7.38 0.03 23.56
C GLY A 218 -8.19 1.22 24.08
N TRP A 219 -7.92 2.41 23.54
CA TRP A 219 -8.64 3.63 23.90
C TRP A 219 -10.04 3.63 23.29
N ARG A 220 -11.00 4.26 23.98
CA ARG A 220 -12.42 4.34 23.54
C ARG A 220 -12.84 5.74 23.14
N THR A 221 -12.47 6.73 23.94
CA THR A 221 -12.79 8.13 23.68
C THR A 221 -11.58 8.99 24.01
N HIS A 222 -11.25 9.93 23.13
CA HIS A 222 -10.28 10.98 23.39
C HIS A 222 -10.98 12.33 23.52
N ASP A 223 -10.67 13.02 24.61
CA ASP A 223 -11.17 14.35 24.89
C ASP A 223 -10.73 15.37 23.82
N PRO A 224 -11.55 16.41 23.60
CA PRO A 224 -11.18 17.46 22.67
C PRO A 224 -9.95 18.20 23.19
N SER A 225 -8.90 18.20 22.38
CA SER A 225 -7.65 18.89 22.66
C SER A 225 -7.55 20.17 21.83
N SER A 226 -6.90 21.18 22.39
CA SER A 226 -6.58 22.41 21.67
C SER A 226 -5.73 22.09 20.41
N PRO A 227 -5.84 22.86 19.31
CA PRO A 227 -5.05 22.63 18.09
C PRO A 227 -3.53 22.59 18.29
N ASP A 228 -3.03 23.24 19.36
CA ASP A 228 -1.61 23.18 19.78
C ASP A 228 -1.24 21.87 20.50
N GLY A 229 -2.19 20.95 20.66
CA GLY A 229 -2.02 19.59 21.19
C GLY A 229 -1.79 19.50 22.70
N GLY A 230 -1.74 20.63 23.42
CA GLY A 230 -1.25 20.67 24.80
C GLY A 230 -2.32 20.74 25.88
N ARG A 231 -3.55 21.18 25.55
CA ARG A 231 -4.59 21.46 26.55
C ARG A 231 -5.89 20.73 26.25
N MET A 232 -6.36 19.94 27.23
CA MET A 232 -7.72 19.39 27.22
C MET A 232 -8.74 20.52 27.36
N LEU A 233 -9.74 20.53 26.48
CA LEU A 233 -10.79 21.55 26.43
C LEU A 233 -12.06 21.14 27.19
N GLY A 234 -12.21 19.84 27.49
CA GLY A 234 -13.32 19.31 28.26
C GLY A 234 -13.06 17.89 28.74
N LEU A 235 -13.99 17.37 29.54
CA LEU A 235 -14.01 15.99 30.03
C LEU A 235 -15.17 15.26 29.36
N THR A 236 -14.85 14.15 28.71
CA THR A 236 -15.79 13.36 27.93
C THR A 236 -16.21 12.11 28.70
N GLU A 237 -17.50 11.85 28.75
CA GLU A 237 -18.07 10.61 29.25
C GLU A 237 -18.77 9.89 28.11
N SER A 238 -18.49 8.59 27.98
CA SER A 238 -19.15 7.74 26.99
C SER A 238 -19.98 6.67 27.70
N HIS A 239 -21.18 6.46 27.20
CA HIS A 239 -22.10 5.40 27.60
C HIS A 239 -22.49 4.63 26.36
N GLN A 240 -22.69 3.32 26.48
CA GLN A 240 -23.21 2.48 25.40
C GLN A 240 -24.51 1.82 25.86
N ASP A 241 -25.50 1.82 25.00
CA ASP A 241 -26.75 1.09 25.19
C ASP A 241 -26.61 -0.36 24.70
N GLU A 242 -27.55 -1.23 25.09
CA GLU A 242 -27.57 -2.65 24.69
C GLU A 242 -27.63 -2.86 23.17
N ASP A 243 -28.20 -1.90 22.44
CA ASP A 243 -28.33 -1.92 20.98
C ASP A 243 -27.04 -1.49 20.24
N GLY A 244 -25.94 -1.23 20.95
CA GLY A 244 -24.67 -0.78 20.36
C GLY A 244 -24.61 0.71 20.02
N THR A 245 -25.67 1.46 20.36
CA THR A 245 -25.69 2.93 20.31
C THR A 245 -24.75 3.51 21.36
N VAL A 246 -23.95 4.52 20.99
CA VAL A 246 -23.01 5.19 21.90
C VAL A 246 -23.48 6.62 22.15
N VAL A 247 -23.63 6.99 23.42
CA VAL A 247 -23.92 8.36 23.85
C VAL A 247 -22.66 8.97 24.46
N VAL A 248 -22.25 10.13 23.94
CA VAL A 248 -21.07 10.85 24.38
C VAL A 248 -21.48 12.21 24.94
N ARG A 249 -21.06 12.50 26.17
CA ARG A 249 -21.32 13.76 26.87
C ARG A 249 -20.02 14.50 27.15
N LEU A 250 -20.00 15.80 26.90
CA LEU A 250 -18.85 16.67 27.12
C LEU A 250 -19.16 17.73 28.19
N PHE A 251 -18.26 17.84 29.17
CA PHE A 251 -18.37 18.77 30.30
C PHE A 251 -17.17 19.72 30.37
N LYS A 252 -17.39 20.94 30.85
CA LYS A 252 -16.28 21.82 31.27
C LYS A 252 -15.52 21.17 32.42
N GLN A 253 -14.21 21.29 32.41
CA GLN A 253 -13.40 20.90 33.55
C GLN A 253 -13.66 21.86 34.72
N ARG A 254 -14.18 21.32 35.82
CA ARG A 254 -14.35 22.05 37.08
C ARG A 254 -13.38 21.48 38.10
N TRP A 255 -12.62 22.33 38.76
CA TRP A 255 -11.75 21.90 39.85
C TRP A 255 -12.47 22.10 41.17
N THR A 256 -12.54 21.03 41.97
CA THR A 256 -13.08 21.08 43.33
C THR A 256 -11.93 20.84 44.30
N LEU A 257 -11.76 21.75 45.25
CA LEU A 257 -10.81 21.59 46.34
C LEU A 257 -11.46 20.69 47.41
N THR A 258 -10.83 19.57 47.73
CA THR A 258 -11.27 18.70 48.83
C THR A 258 -10.91 19.32 50.18
N GLU A 259 -11.54 18.85 51.26
CA GLU A 259 -11.23 19.31 52.62
C GLU A 259 -9.77 19.06 53.02
N ASP A 260 -9.13 18.04 52.41
CA ASP A 260 -7.72 17.69 52.61
C ASP A 260 -6.75 18.55 51.77
N GLY A 261 -7.26 19.47 50.94
CA GLY A 261 -6.47 20.39 50.12
C GLY A 261 -6.10 19.87 48.73
N ASP A 262 -6.62 18.72 48.31
CA ASP A 262 -6.38 18.17 46.98
C ASP A 262 -7.31 18.80 45.93
N MET A 263 -6.76 19.12 44.77
CA MET A 263 -7.56 19.56 43.62
C MET A 263 -8.04 18.35 42.81
N VAL A 264 -9.34 18.05 42.90
CA VAL A 264 -9.96 16.95 42.15
C VAL A 264 -10.66 17.51 40.91
N PRO A 265 -10.38 16.99 39.70
CA PRO A 265 -11.13 17.34 38.51
C PRO A 265 -12.54 16.73 38.58
N GLY A 266 -13.55 17.55 38.34
CA GLY A 266 -14.95 17.18 38.37
C GLY A 266 -15.72 17.72 37.17
N ARG A 267 -16.96 17.23 37.01
CA ARG A 267 -17.87 17.62 35.94
C ARG A 267 -18.39 19.04 36.18
N GLY A 268 -18.06 19.95 35.27
CA GLY A 268 -18.64 21.28 35.21
C GLY A 268 -19.97 21.31 34.45
N ALA A 269 -20.30 22.48 33.91
CA ALA A 269 -21.46 22.62 33.03
C ALA A 269 -21.23 21.88 31.70
N PRO A 270 -22.28 21.28 31.10
CA PRO A 270 -22.18 20.70 29.76
C PRO A 270 -21.76 21.76 28.74
N ILE A 271 -20.93 21.36 27.79
CA ILE A 271 -20.48 22.21 26.67
C ILE A 271 -20.51 21.44 25.37
N ASP A 272 -20.85 22.14 24.29
CA ASP A 272 -20.63 21.60 22.95
C ASP A 272 -19.14 21.56 22.61
N VAL A 273 -18.79 20.66 21.68
CA VAL A 273 -17.44 20.54 21.12
C VAL A 273 -17.00 21.90 20.53
N PRO A 274 -15.84 22.45 20.95
CA PRO A 274 -15.31 23.69 20.38
C PRO A 274 -15.04 23.57 18.87
N LEU A 275 -15.27 24.64 18.11
CA LEU A 275 -15.16 24.64 16.63
C LEU A 275 -13.76 24.31 16.10
N ASN A 276 -12.74 24.52 16.92
CA ASN A 276 -11.33 24.24 16.60
C ASN A 276 -10.87 22.86 17.12
N SER A 277 -11.77 21.99 17.57
CA SER A 277 -11.43 20.68 18.11
C SER A 277 -12.50 19.63 17.76
N TRP A 278 -12.24 18.38 18.14
CA TRP A 278 -13.17 17.27 17.99
C TRP A 278 -12.94 16.23 19.09
N ILE A 279 -13.93 15.37 19.32
CA ILE A 279 -13.82 14.19 20.18
C ILE A 279 -13.57 13.00 19.24
N ASP A 280 -12.47 12.27 19.42
CA ASP A 280 -12.29 10.99 18.72
C ASP A 280 -13.00 9.88 19.53
N VAL A 281 -13.85 9.09 18.88
CA VAL A 281 -14.55 7.94 19.47
C VAL A 281 -14.23 6.71 18.65
N ARG A 282 -13.68 5.68 19.30
CA ARG A 282 -13.35 4.40 18.69
C ARG A 282 -14.52 3.42 18.87
N LEU A 283 -15.00 2.89 17.77
CA LEU A 283 -16.20 2.08 17.68
C LEU A 283 -15.86 0.63 17.33
N GLU A 284 -16.75 -0.27 17.74
CA GLU A 284 -16.80 -1.64 17.20
C GLU A 284 -17.79 -1.65 16.03
N MET A 285 -17.38 -2.22 14.89
CA MET A 285 -18.22 -2.31 13.68
C MET A 285 -18.45 -3.77 13.29
N PRO A 286 -19.58 -4.09 12.63
CA PRO A 286 -19.79 -5.42 12.07
C PRO A 286 -18.65 -5.78 11.12
N ARG A 287 -18.07 -6.97 11.30
CA ARG A 287 -17.03 -7.47 10.41
C ARG A 287 -17.63 -7.62 9.00
N VAL A 288 -17.08 -6.91 8.03
CA VAL A 288 -17.44 -7.12 6.63
C VAL A 288 -16.75 -8.40 6.19
N ASP A 289 -17.48 -9.52 6.22
CA ASP A 289 -17.00 -10.81 5.72
C ASP A 289 -16.80 -10.70 4.20
N MET A 290 -15.57 -10.47 3.77
CA MET A 290 -15.21 -10.53 2.36
C MET A 290 -14.93 -11.98 1.98
N GLN A 291 -15.81 -12.55 1.17
CA GLN A 291 -15.58 -13.82 0.50
C GLN A 291 -14.43 -13.63 -0.50
N PRO A 292 -13.42 -14.52 -0.54
CA PRO A 292 -12.30 -14.39 -1.49
C PRO A 292 -12.83 -14.35 -2.93
N PRO A 293 -12.12 -13.66 -3.85
CA PRO A 293 -12.55 -13.55 -5.23
C PRO A 293 -12.79 -14.94 -5.79
N THR A 294 -14.03 -15.21 -6.18
CA THR A 294 -14.39 -16.44 -6.86
C THR A 294 -13.57 -16.48 -8.14
N THR A 295 -12.71 -17.47 -8.27
CA THR A 295 -11.99 -17.75 -9.50
C THR A 295 -13.02 -18.12 -10.56
N THR A 296 -13.52 -17.13 -11.29
CA THR A 296 -14.27 -17.38 -12.52
C THR A 296 -13.24 -17.86 -13.54
N ALA A 297 -12.94 -19.16 -13.49
CA ALA A 297 -12.28 -19.85 -14.57
C ALA A 297 -13.29 -19.94 -15.72
N GLU A 298 -13.33 -18.93 -16.57
CA GLU A 298 -14.00 -19.03 -17.86
C GLU A 298 -13.10 -19.80 -18.84
N LYS A 299 -13.79 -20.68 -19.57
CA LYS A 299 -13.35 -21.75 -20.46
C LYS A 299 -12.56 -21.28 -21.67
#